data_AF-A0A4P8HA38-F1
#
_entry.id   AF-A0A4P8HA38-F1
#
_cell.length_a   1.000
_cell.length_b   1.000
_cell.length_c   1.000
_cell.angle_alpha   90.00
_cell.angle_beta   90.00
_cell.angle_gamma   90.00
#
_symmetry.space_group_name_H-M   'P 1'
#
loop_
_entity.id
_entity.type
_entity.pdbx_description
1 polymer ?
#
loop_
_entity_poly.entity_id
_entity_poly.type
_entity_poly.pdbx_seq_one_letter_code
_entity_poly.pdbx_strand_id
1 'polypeptide(L)'
;MKITPGPRGTARLDLSSAEKSVFVSVFSDTAALLGHDEGRDAGELSEAEQLARLVGMGGEVERPTDPALLRLLPDVDPDDPERSAEFRRLTDLDLRESKLANLRIALHSLGASGRVELDGPAQRAWLTALTDVRLVVASRLGLETDADLEDLYAREEELPDSEAMLVTVYDFLTWAQERLAGILLDSLTPPEKEDP
;
A
#
# COMPACT_ATOMS: atom_id res chain seq x y z
N MET A 1 -13.75 -6.89 13.06
CA MET A 1 -13.49 -5.47 12.73
C MET A 1 -14.81 -4.82 12.35
N LYS A 2 -15.03 -3.54 12.66
CA LYS A 2 -16.20 -2.80 12.17
C LYS A 2 -15.77 -1.50 11.47
N ILE A 3 -16.18 -1.32 10.22
CA ILE A 3 -15.99 -0.08 9.45
C ILE A 3 -17.36 0.49 9.11
N THR A 4 -17.66 1.71 9.57
CA THR A 4 -18.95 2.37 9.38
C THR A 4 -18.81 3.81 8.87
N PRO A 5 -19.79 4.32 8.12
CA PRO A 5 -19.82 5.74 7.79
C PRO A 5 -19.98 6.59 9.06
N GLY A 6 -19.27 7.70 9.08
CA GLY A 6 -19.35 8.76 10.07
C GLY A 6 -20.01 10.03 9.50
N PRO A 7 -20.12 11.09 10.30
CA PRO A 7 -20.73 12.34 9.86
C PRO A 7 -19.94 12.98 8.71
N ARG A 8 -20.65 13.58 7.75
CA ARG A 8 -20.05 14.30 6.61
C ARG A 8 -19.11 13.43 5.75
N GLY A 9 -19.42 12.15 5.59
CA GLY A 9 -18.66 11.26 4.72
C GLY A 9 -17.32 10.80 5.29
N THR A 10 -17.09 10.94 6.61
CA THR A 10 -15.95 10.31 7.27
C THR A 10 -16.17 8.80 7.42
N ALA A 11 -15.12 8.05 7.70
CA ALA A 11 -15.20 6.65 8.09
C ALA A 11 -14.77 6.47 9.54
N ARG A 12 -15.41 5.55 10.25
CA ARG A 12 -15.01 5.09 11.58
C ARG A 12 -14.64 3.62 11.53
N LEU A 13 -13.46 3.30 12.05
CA LEU A 13 -13.00 1.94 12.26
C LEU A 13 -12.97 1.66 13.76
N ASP A 14 -13.65 0.61 14.20
CA ASP A 14 -13.50 0.03 15.53
C ASP A 14 -12.74 -1.31 15.38
N LEU A 15 -11.49 -1.31 15.85
CA LEU A 15 -10.49 -2.36 15.72
C LEU A 15 -10.27 -3.06 17.07
N SER A 16 -10.14 -4.38 17.04
CA SER A 16 -9.54 -5.13 18.15
C SER A 16 -8.03 -4.89 18.21
N SER A 17 -7.40 -5.25 19.33
CA SER A 17 -5.93 -5.17 19.45
C SER A 17 -5.23 -6.03 18.40
N ALA A 18 -5.78 -7.20 18.06
CA ALA A 18 -5.21 -8.09 17.05
C ALA A 18 -5.28 -7.48 15.65
N GLU A 19 -6.45 -6.96 15.26
CA GLU A 19 -6.68 -6.31 13.95
C GLU A 19 -5.78 -5.09 13.77
N LYS A 20 -5.66 -4.28 14.83
CA LYS A 20 -4.73 -3.15 14.84
C LYS A 20 -3.28 -3.60 14.68
N SER A 21 -2.85 -4.62 15.39
CA SER A 21 -1.48 -5.15 15.27
C SER A 21 -1.19 -5.67 13.86
N VAL A 22 -2.17 -6.31 13.20
CA VAL A 22 -2.03 -6.73 11.80
C VAL A 22 -1.79 -5.51 10.91
N PHE A 23 -2.62 -4.46 10.98
CA PHE A 23 -2.40 -3.24 10.19
C PHE A 23 -1.05 -2.59 10.47
N VAL A 24 -0.68 -2.46 11.75
CA VAL A 24 0.61 -1.87 12.12
C VAL A 24 1.77 -2.68 11.52
N SER A 25 1.73 -4.01 11.61
CA SER A 25 2.76 -4.87 11.03
C SER A 25 2.84 -4.66 9.52
N VAL A 26 1.76 -4.92 8.79
CA VAL A 26 1.81 -4.93 7.32
C VAL A 26 2.12 -3.55 6.73
N PHE A 27 1.63 -2.46 7.34
CA PHE A 27 1.98 -1.11 6.92
C PHE A 27 3.45 -0.77 7.23
N SER A 28 3.95 -1.18 8.40
CA SER A 28 5.36 -0.96 8.76
C SER A 28 6.30 -1.79 7.89
N ASP A 29 5.95 -3.04 7.60
CA ASP A 29 6.74 -3.95 6.76
C ASP A 29 6.80 -3.44 5.32
N THR A 30 5.68 -2.94 4.79
CA THR A 30 5.64 -2.32 3.44
C THR A 30 6.40 -0.99 3.41
N ALA A 31 6.31 -0.18 4.46
CA ALA A 31 7.08 1.06 4.57
C ALA A 31 8.59 0.79 4.70
N ALA A 32 8.98 -0.25 5.45
CA ALA A 32 10.35 -0.70 5.53
C ALA A 32 10.82 -1.15 4.15
N LEU A 33 10.08 -2.01 3.46
CA LEU A 33 10.41 -2.46 2.11
C LEU A 33 10.66 -1.29 1.14
N LEU A 34 9.79 -0.28 1.14
CA LEU A 34 9.95 0.93 0.30
C LEU A 34 11.09 1.84 0.74
N GLY A 35 11.45 1.83 2.02
CA GLY A 35 12.54 2.63 2.59
C GLY A 35 13.92 2.01 2.42
N HIS A 36 14.00 0.70 2.13
CA HIS A 36 15.26 0.06 1.75
C HIS A 36 15.53 0.42 0.27
N ASP A 37 16.59 1.17 0.04
CA ASP A 37 17.18 1.32 -1.29
C ASP A 37 18.03 0.05 -1.50
N GLU A 38 17.54 -0.91 -2.30
CA GLU A 38 18.36 -2.05 -2.74
C GLU A 38 19.50 -1.49 -3.61
N GLY A 39 20.58 -1.01 -2.98
CA GLY A 39 21.72 -0.44 -3.67
C GLY A 39 22.64 0.45 -2.84
N ARG A 40 22.11 1.26 -1.90
CA ARG A 40 22.92 2.13 -1.01
C ARG A 40 22.17 2.47 0.27
N ASP A 41 22.80 2.27 1.42
CA ASP A 41 22.26 2.79 2.68
C ASP A 41 22.14 4.32 2.55
N ALA A 42 20.96 4.90 2.83
CA ALA A 42 20.77 6.36 2.74
C ALA A 42 21.76 7.14 3.62
N GLY A 43 22.35 6.47 4.63
CA GLY A 43 23.42 6.99 5.49
C GLY A 43 24.82 7.03 4.84
N GLU A 44 25.03 6.44 3.66
CA GLU A 44 26.31 6.46 2.94
C GLU A 44 26.40 7.57 1.88
N LEU A 45 25.27 8.22 1.56
CA LEU A 45 25.24 9.31 0.59
C LEU A 45 25.67 10.62 1.25
N SER A 46 26.58 11.34 0.61
CA SER A 46 26.92 12.72 0.98
C SER A 46 25.69 13.63 0.86
N GLU A 47 25.66 14.73 1.62
CA GLU A 47 24.59 15.74 1.50
C GLU A 47 24.42 16.25 0.06
N ALA A 48 25.52 16.35 -0.69
CA ALA A 48 25.49 16.75 -2.10
C ALA A 48 24.78 15.71 -2.99
N GLU A 49 24.99 14.42 -2.75
CA GLU A 49 24.30 13.34 -3.47
C GLU A 49 22.81 13.28 -3.11
N GLN A 50 22.46 13.51 -1.84
CA GLN A 50 21.08 13.61 -1.40
C GLN A 50 20.36 14.78 -2.08
N LEU A 51 21.00 15.96 -2.14
CA LEU A 51 20.48 17.12 -2.84
C LEU A 51 20.38 16.90 -4.36
N ALA A 52 21.36 16.22 -4.96
CA ALA A 52 21.32 15.87 -6.39
C ALA A 52 20.15 14.94 -6.70
N ARG A 53 19.86 13.94 -5.86
CA ARG A 53 18.69 13.06 -6.01
C ARG A 53 17.37 13.84 -5.96
N LEU A 54 17.25 14.80 -5.04
CA LEU A 54 16.06 15.64 -4.92
C LEU A 54 15.75 16.46 -6.19
N VAL A 55 16.75 16.74 -7.02
CA VAL A 55 16.59 17.47 -8.30
C VAL A 55 16.71 16.56 -9.54
N GLY A 56 16.64 15.23 -9.37
CA GLY A 56 16.73 14.27 -10.48
C GLY A 56 18.11 14.16 -11.12
N MET A 57 19.14 14.71 -10.48
CA MET A 57 20.55 14.65 -10.88
C MET A 57 21.35 13.60 -10.09
N GLY A 58 20.66 12.77 -9.31
CA GLY A 58 21.27 11.62 -8.64
C GLY A 58 21.83 10.61 -9.64
N GLY A 59 22.73 9.74 -9.15
CA GLY A 59 23.24 8.62 -9.95
C GLY A 59 22.15 7.65 -10.42
N GLU A 60 22.57 6.61 -11.15
CA GLU A 60 21.63 5.58 -11.63
C GLU A 60 20.85 4.96 -10.46
N VAL A 61 19.52 4.91 -10.62
CA VAL A 61 18.63 4.17 -9.70
C VAL A 61 18.52 2.75 -10.25
N GLU A 62 19.08 1.80 -9.50
CA GLU A 62 19.04 0.39 -9.88
C GLU A 62 17.59 -0.12 -9.89
N ARG A 63 17.31 -1.03 -10.83
CA ARG A 63 16.01 -1.69 -10.90
C ARG A 63 15.89 -2.62 -9.67
N PRO A 64 14.80 -2.54 -8.89
CA PRO A 64 14.60 -3.44 -7.76
C PRO A 64 14.67 -4.91 -8.18
N THR A 65 15.23 -5.76 -7.33
CA THR A 65 15.26 -7.21 -7.58
C THR A 65 14.10 -7.94 -6.91
N ASP A 66 13.59 -7.37 -5.82
CA ASP A 66 12.40 -7.87 -5.13
C ASP A 66 11.13 -7.74 -6.02
N PRO A 67 10.42 -8.85 -6.31
CA PRO A 67 9.18 -8.82 -7.10
C PRO A 67 8.08 -7.93 -6.51
N ALA A 68 8.01 -7.78 -5.19
CA ALA A 68 7.05 -6.90 -4.54
C ALA A 68 7.38 -5.43 -4.79
N LEU A 69 8.67 -5.06 -4.74
CA LEU A 69 9.10 -3.71 -5.11
C LEU A 69 8.86 -3.42 -6.58
N LEU A 70 9.07 -4.39 -7.48
CA LEU A 70 8.75 -4.23 -8.90
C LEU A 70 7.25 -3.99 -9.15
N ARG A 71 6.37 -4.50 -8.29
CA ARG A 71 4.93 -4.19 -8.38
C ARG A 71 4.57 -2.81 -7.85
N LEU A 72 5.27 -2.36 -6.80
CA LEU A 72 5.08 -1.02 -6.26
C LEU A 72 5.70 0.05 -7.16
N LEU A 73 6.85 -0.24 -7.76
CA LEU A 73 7.68 0.65 -8.57
C LEU A 73 7.87 0.04 -9.96
N PRO A 74 6.80 -0.08 -10.76
CA PRO A 74 6.84 -0.79 -12.03
C PRO A 74 7.68 -0.06 -13.07
N ASP A 75 8.25 -0.85 -13.98
CA ASP A 75 8.83 -0.33 -15.20
C ASP A 75 7.75 0.36 -16.06
N VAL A 76 8.06 1.55 -16.57
CA VAL A 76 7.13 2.29 -17.43
C VAL A 76 6.99 1.64 -18.81
N ASP A 77 8.03 0.93 -19.24
CA ASP A 77 8.10 0.24 -20.53
C ASP A 77 8.90 -1.07 -20.36
N PRO A 78 8.22 -2.23 -20.26
CA PRO A 78 8.88 -3.53 -20.07
C PRO A 78 9.80 -3.92 -21.24
N ASP A 79 9.54 -3.39 -22.44
CA ASP A 79 10.28 -3.73 -23.66
C ASP A 79 11.46 -2.76 -23.92
N ASP A 80 11.56 -1.66 -23.15
CA ASP A 80 12.61 -0.65 -23.27
C ASP A 80 13.30 -0.39 -21.91
N PRO A 81 14.37 -1.15 -21.59
CA PRO A 81 15.10 -1.00 -20.34
C PRO A 81 15.76 0.38 -20.16
N GLU A 82 16.20 1.02 -21.24
CA GLU A 82 16.84 2.35 -21.19
C GLU A 82 15.83 3.41 -20.81
N ARG A 83 14.64 3.39 -21.45
CA ARG A 83 13.53 4.27 -21.11
C ARG A 83 13.05 4.07 -19.68
N SER A 84 12.96 2.82 -19.22
CA SER A 84 12.58 2.52 -17.85
C SER A 84 13.63 3.00 -16.83
N ALA A 85 14.92 2.89 -17.15
CA ALA A 85 15.99 3.44 -16.30
C ALA A 85 15.96 4.98 -16.21
N GLU A 86 15.77 5.65 -17.34
CA GLU A 86 15.59 7.11 -17.41
C GLU A 86 14.41 7.56 -16.56
N PHE A 87 13.26 6.89 -16.70
CA PHE A 87 12.06 7.21 -15.94
C PHE A 87 12.26 7.01 -14.44
N ARG A 88 12.84 5.87 -14.02
CA ARG A 88 13.18 5.63 -12.60
C ARG A 88 14.08 6.72 -12.03
N ARG A 89 15.13 7.12 -12.76
CA ARG A 89 16.03 8.19 -12.30
C ARG A 89 15.29 9.49 -12.00
N LEU A 90 14.24 9.79 -12.77
CA LEU A 90 13.46 11.02 -12.63
C LEU A 90 12.32 10.92 -11.60
N THR A 91 11.72 9.73 -11.38
CA THR A 91 10.46 9.62 -10.63
C THR A 91 10.51 8.73 -9.39
N ASP A 92 11.53 7.87 -9.23
CA ASP A 92 11.55 6.85 -8.17
C ASP A 92 11.40 7.46 -6.77
N LEU A 93 12.13 8.54 -6.50
CA LEU A 93 12.10 9.24 -5.22
C LEU A 93 10.70 9.78 -4.90
N ASP A 94 10.09 10.50 -5.83
CA ASP A 94 8.75 11.09 -5.65
C ASP A 94 7.68 10.00 -5.49
N LEU A 95 7.79 8.91 -6.25
CA LEU A 95 6.88 7.78 -6.17
C LEU A 95 6.99 7.08 -4.80
N ARG A 96 8.21 6.81 -4.33
CA ARG A 96 8.46 6.23 -3.01
C ARG A 96 7.95 7.13 -1.89
N GLU A 97 8.28 8.41 -1.91
CA GLU A 97 7.82 9.35 -0.86
C GLU A 97 6.30 9.50 -0.84
N SER A 98 5.64 9.49 -1.99
CA SER A 98 4.17 9.51 -2.07
C SER A 98 3.55 8.26 -1.42
N LYS A 99 4.08 7.07 -1.72
CA LYS A 99 3.62 5.81 -1.10
C LYS A 99 3.90 5.78 0.40
N LEU A 100 5.12 6.17 0.81
CA LEU A 100 5.51 6.27 2.22
C LEU A 100 4.63 7.27 2.98
N ALA A 101 4.26 8.40 2.36
CA ALA A 101 3.35 9.37 2.97
C ALA A 101 1.98 8.75 3.27
N ASN A 102 1.41 7.97 2.33
CA ASN A 102 0.14 7.28 2.54
C ASN A 102 0.22 6.25 3.68
N LEU A 103 1.29 5.43 3.71
CA LEU A 103 1.55 4.47 4.78
C LEU A 103 1.73 5.17 6.14
N ARG A 104 2.46 6.29 6.19
CA ARG A 104 2.67 7.09 7.41
C ARG A 104 1.35 7.68 7.91
N ILE A 105 0.49 8.20 7.03
CA ILE A 105 -0.86 8.67 7.40
C ILE A 105 -1.67 7.52 7.99
N ALA A 106 -1.65 6.34 7.35
CA ALA A 106 -2.38 5.18 7.84
C ALA A 106 -1.88 4.72 9.22
N LEU A 107 -0.56 4.58 9.39
CA LEU A 107 0.07 4.24 10.66
C LEU A 107 -0.24 5.26 11.76
N HIS A 108 -0.12 6.56 11.47
CA HIS A 108 -0.40 7.61 12.44
C HIS A 108 -1.85 7.58 12.93
N SER A 109 -2.79 7.28 12.03
CA SER A 109 -4.20 7.20 12.36
C SER A 109 -4.58 6.03 13.28
N LEU A 110 -3.78 4.96 13.32
CA LEU A 110 -4.04 3.78 14.17
C LEU A 110 -3.93 4.10 15.68
N GLY A 111 -3.41 5.27 16.06
CA GLY A 111 -3.50 5.86 17.40
C GLY A 111 -3.05 4.94 18.54
N ALA A 112 -3.45 5.25 19.79
CA ALA A 112 -3.25 4.34 20.93
C ALA A 112 -4.48 3.44 21.17
N SER A 113 -5.69 3.95 20.93
CA SER A 113 -6.94 3.18 21.05
C SER A 113 -7.18 2.30 19.82
N GLY A 114 -8.22 1.46 19.86
CA GLY A 114 -8.71 0.70 18.70
C GLY A 114 -9.69 1.48 17.82
N ARG A 115 -9.96 2.76 18.10
CA ARG A 115 -10.92 3.56 17.34
C ARG A 115 -10.20 4.58 16.46
N VAL A 116 -10.46 4.50 15.16
CA VAL A 116 -9.88 5.38 14.13
C VAL A 116 -11.01 6.14 13.44
N GLU A 117 -10.81 7.44 13.23
CA GLU A 117 -11.70 8.30 12.45
C GLU A 117 -10.93 8.87 11.28
N LEU A 118 -11.44 8.65 10.07
CA LEU A 118 -10.80 9.03 8.82
C LEU A 118 -11.66 10.05 8.08
N ASP A 119 -11.09 11.23 7.84
CA ASP A 119 -11.68 12.20 6.93
C ASP A 119 -11.44 11.81 5.46
N GLY A 120 -11.97 12.57 4.50
CA GLY A 120 -11.84 12.25 3.07
C GLY A 120 -10.38 12.05 2.60
N PRO A 121 -9.45 12.96 2.91
CA PRO A 121 -8.02 12.77 2.63
C PRO A 121 -7.42 11.51 3.28
N ALA A 122 -7.67 11.26 4.57
CA ALA A 122 -7.13 10.09 5.25
C ALA A 122 -7.72 8.78 4.72
N GLN A 123 -9.01 8.76 4.33
CA GLN A 123 -9.62 7.62 3.66
C GLN A 123 -8.90 7.28 2.34
N ARG A 124 -8.58 8.29 1.52
CA ARG A 124 -7.83 8.08 0.27
C ARG A 124 -6.42 7.54 0.54
N ALA A 125 -5.71 8.13 1.52
CA ALA A 125 -4.39 7.64 1.91
C ALA A 125 -4.43 6.18 2.38
N TRP A 126 -5.44 5.80 3.18
CA TRP A 126 -5.67 4.42 3.59
C TRP A 126 -5.95 3.50 2.40
N LEU A 127 -6.82 3.89 1.47
CA LEU A 127 -7.13 3.06 0.30
C LEU A 127 -5.89 2.82 -0.58
N THR A 128 -5.06 3.85 -0.78
CA THR A 128 -3.79 3.70 -1.49
C THR A 128 -2.82 2.80 -0.72
N ALA A 129 -2.68 3.00 0.60
CA ALA A 129 -1.82 2.17 1.44
C ALA A 129 -2.26 0.69 1.46
N LEU A 130 -3.57 0.43 1.57
CA LEU A 130 -4.13 -0.92 1.48
C LEU A 130 -3.84 -1.55 0.13
N THR A 131 -3.95 -0.79 -0.96
CA THR A 131 -3.60 -1.27 -2.31
C THR A 131 -2.13 -1.67 -2.39
N ASP A 132 -1.22 -0.80 -1.93
CA ASP A 132 0.22 -1.08 -1.93
C ASP A 132 0.55 -2.34 -1.12
N VAL A 133 0.01 -2.46 0.10
CA VAL A 133 0.26 -3.63 0.96
C VAL A 133 -0.31 -4.91 0.34
N ARG A 134 -1.50 -4.83 -0.27
CA ARG A 134 -2.09 -5.99 -0.95
C ARG A 134 -1.23 -6.46 -2.12
N LEU A 135 -0.61 -5.54 -2.87
CA LEU A 135 0.34 -5.91 -3.93
C LEU A 135 1.56 -6.65 -3.38
N VAL A 136 2.08 -6.21 -2.22
CA VAL A 136 3.19 -6.90 -1.54
C VAL A 136 2.77 -8.29 -1.09
N VAL A 137 1.64 -8.43 -0.40
CA VAL A 137 1.14 -9.73 0.08
C VAL A 137 0.86 -10.66 -1.10
N ALA A 138 0.21 -10.17 -2.16
CA ALA A 138 -0.03 -10.94 -3.38
C ALA A 138 1.28 -11.42 -4.02
N SER A 139 2.33 -10.58 -4.03
CA SER A 139 3.64 -10.98 -4.55
C SER A 139 4.29 -12.09 -3.72
N ARG A 140 4.15 -12.06 -2.39
CA ARG A 140 4.66 -13.12 -1.51
C ARG A 140 3.89 -14.43 -1.65
N LEU A 141 2.60 -14.35 -1.97
CA LEU A 141 1.75 -15.50 -2.30
C LEU A 141 1.94 -16.01 -3.73
N GLY A 142 2.76 -15.34 -4.55
CA GLY A 142 2.98 -15.72 -5.95
C GLY A 142 1.76 -15.49 -6.85
N LEU A 143 0.85 -14.60 -6.47
CA LEU A 143 -0.35 -14.27 -7.24
C LEU A 143 0.00 -13.30 -8.37
N GLU A 144 -0.22 -13.66 -9.63
CA GLU A 144 -0.05 -12.79 -10.80
C GLU A 144 -1.39 -12.51 -11.50
N THR A 145 -2.33 -13.44 -11.39
CA THR A 145 -3.63 -13.43 -12.06
C THR A 145 -4.75 -13.78 -11.09
N ASP A 146 -5.98 -13.51 -11.49
CA ASP A 146 -7.16 -13.91 -10.72
C ASP A 146 -7.28 -15.45 -10.62
N ALA A 147 -6.81 -16.18 -11.64
CA ALA A 147 -6.79 -17.64 -11.64
C ALA A 147 -5.84 -18.20 -10.57
N ASP A 148 -4.70 -17.55 -10.32
CA ASP A 148 -3.78 -17.98 -9.27
C ASP A 148 -4.43 -17.91 -7.88
N LEU A 149 -5.30 -16.92 -7.67
CA LEU A 149 -6.03 -16.76 -6.41
C LEU A 149 -7.10 -17.84 -6.24
N GLU A 150 -7.84 -18.17 -7.31
CA GLU A 150 -8.81 -19.27 -7.31
C GLU A 150 -8.13 -20.62 -7.02
N ASP A 151 -7.01 -20.90 -7.68
CA ASP A 151 -6.21 -22.10 -7.45
C ASP A 151 -5.64 -22.15 -6.02
N LEU A 152 -5.22 -21.00 -5.47
CA LEU A 152 -4.74 -20.89 -4.10
C LEU A 152 -5.82 -21.24 -3.08
N TYR A 153 -7.04 -20.71 -3.25
CA TYR A 153 -8.16 -21.06 -2.38
C TYR A 153 -8.58 -22.53 -2.51
N ALA A 154 -8.51 -23.11 -3.71
CA ALA A 154 -8.86 -24.51 -3.94
C ALA A 154 -7.97 -25.50 -3.15
N ARG A 155 -6.75 -25.08 -2.79
CA ARG A 155 -5.77 -25.88 -2.04
C ARG A 155 -5.45 -25.31 -0.66
N GLU A 156 -6.28 -24.42 -0.12
CA GLU A 156 -6.00 -23.69 1.13
C GLU A 156 -5.68 -24.63 2.31
N GLU A 157 -6.37 -25.76 2.42
CA GLU A 157 -6.16 -26.77 3.47
C GLU A 157 -4.79 -27.46 3.40
N GLU A 158 -4.12 -27.38 2.25
CA GLU A 158 -2.81 -28.01 2.00
C GLU A 158 -1.65 -27.00 2.15
N LEU A 159 -1.95 -25.71 2.37
CA LEU A 159 -0.93 -24.67 2.46
C LEU A 159 -0.11 -24.78 3.75
N PRO A 160 1.19 -24.42 3.69
CA PRO A 160 1.96 -24.18 4.91
C PRO A 160 1.30 -23.10 5.78
N ASP A 161 1.42 -23.22 7.11
CA ASP A 161 0.82 -22.27 8.07
C ASP A 161 1.14 -20.80 7.75
N SER A 162 2.36 -20.52 7.27
CA SER A 162 2.78 -19.17 6.88
C SER A 162 2.03 -18.62 5.67
N GLU A 163 1.73 -19.45 4.68
CA GLU A 163 1.00 -19.05 3.48
C GLU A 163 -0.49 -18.91 3.80
N ALA A 164 -1.07 -19.84 4.55
CA ALA A 164 -2.46 -19.74 5.03
C ALA A 164 -2.70 -18.46 5.85
N MET A 165 -1.73 -18.07 6.69
CA MET A 165 -1.77 -16.79 7.40
C MET A 165 -1.74 -15.59 6.44
N LEU A 166 -0.90 -15.61 5.40
CA LEU A 166 -0.84 -14.54 4.40
C LEU A 166 -2.13 -14.44 3.58
N VAL A 167 -2.78 -15.56 3.25
CA VAL A 167 -4.11 -15.58 2.62
C VAL A 167 -5.14 -14.92 3.53
N THR A 168 -5.16 -15.29 4.82
CA THR A 168 -6.06 -14.66 5.80
C THR A 168 -5.84 -13.15 5.90
N VAL A 169 -4.58 -12.70 5.88
CA VAL A 169 -4.23 -11.27 5.87
C VAL A 169 -4.69 -10.62 4.56
N TYR A 170 -4.48 -11.25 3.41
CA TYR A 170 -4.91 -10.73 2.11
C TYR A 170 -6.43 -10.52 2.07
N ASP A 171 -7.22 -11.47 2.55
CA ASP A 171 -8.68 -11.39 2.62
C ASP A 171 -9.15 -10.30 3.58
N PHE A 172 -8.50 -10.21 4.74
CA PHE A 172 -8.76 -9.16 5.73
C PHE A 172 -8.54 -7.76 5.14
N LEU A 173 -7.42 -7.55 4.44
CA LEU A 173 -7.12 -6.29 3.76
C LEU A 173 -8.08 -6.00 2.62
N THR A 174 -8.49 -7.04 1.89
CA THR A 174 -9.47 -6.96 0.80
C THR A 174 -10.80 -6.45 1.30
N TRP A 175 -11.34 -7.10 2.33
CA TRP A 175 -12.57 -6.69 2.97
C TRP A 175 -12.48 -5.25 3.49
N ALA A 176 -11.37 -4.90 4.17
CA ALA A 176 -11.19 -3.55 4.71
C ALA A 176 -11.23 -2.47 3.62
N GLN A 177 -10.54 -2.73 2.49
CA GLN A 177 -10.48 -1.82 1.35
C GLN A 177 -11.85 -1.64 0.71
N GLU A 178 -12.59 -2.73 0.43
CA GLU A 178 -13.92 -2.67 -0.17
C GLU A 178 -14.90 -1.89 0.70
N ARG A 179 -14.90 -2.14 2.01
CA ARG A 179 -15.77 -1.44 2.95
C ARG A 179 -15.45 0.05 3.03
N LEU A 180 -14.17 0.41 3.06
CA LEU A 180 -13.74 1.81 3.10
C LEU A 180 -14.02 2.53 1.78
N ALA A 181 -13.79 1.87 0.64
CA ALA A 181 -14.07 2.41 -0.68
C ALA A 181 -15.56 2.67 -0.88
N GLY A 182 -16.43 1.76 -0.43
CA GLY A 182 -17.87 1.97 -0.46
C GLY A 182 -18.31 3.22 0.31
N ILE A 183 -17.81 3.42 1.53
CA ILE A 183 -18.12 4.63 2.33
C ILE A 183 -17.66 5.90 1.60
N LEU A 184 -16.46 5.89 1.01
CA LEU A 184 -15.94 7.03 0.28
C LEU A 184 -16.79 7.32 -0.97
N LEU A 185 -17.17 6.31 -1.74
CA LEU A 185 -18.00 6.47 -2.95
C LEU A 185 -19.40 7.01 -2.60
N ASP A 186 -20.03 6.49 -1.55
CA ASP A 186 -21.33 6.97 -1.08
C ASP A 186 -21.25 8.44 -0.66
N SER A 187 -20.12 8.87 -0.08
CA SER A 187 -19.90 10.28 0.30
C SER A 187 -19.74 11.24 -0.88
N LEU A 188 -19.37 10.74 -2.06
CA LEU A 188 -19.17 11.53 -3.28
C LEU A 188 -20.46 11.66 -4.10
N THR A 189 -21.44 10.80 -3.86
CA THR A 189 -22.72 10.84 -4.57
C THR A 189 -23.60 11.92 -3.93
N PRO A 190 -23.97 13.00 -4.67
CA PRO A 190 -24.87 14.01 -4.13
C PRO A 190 -26.22 13.37 -3.80
N PRO A 191 -26.92 13.82 -2.74
CA PRO A 191 -28.23 13.29 -2.41
C PRO A 191 -29.15 13.45 -3.62
N GLU A 192 -29.85 12.37 -4.01
CA GLU A 192 -30.92 12.46 -5.00
C GLU A 192 -31.88 13.57 -4.53
N LYS A 193 -32.14 14.53 -5.42
CA LYS A 193 -33.19 15.52 -5.15
C LYS A 193 -34.48 14.75 -5.02
N GLU A 194 -35.05 14.69 -3.81
CA GLU A 194 -36.44 14.29 -3.63
C GLU A 194 -37.28 15.22 -4.51
N ASP A 195 -37.88 14.66 -5.57
CA ASP A 195 -38.85 15.40 -6.38
C ASP A 195 -40.05 15.73 -5.47
N PRO A 196 -40.51 16.99 -5.46
CA PRO A 196 -41.46 17.51 -4.47
C PRO A 196 -42.87 16.92 -4.57
#